data_AF-C8VPU4-F1
#
_entry.id   AF-C8VPU4-F1
#
_cell.length_a   1.000
_cell.length_b   1.000
_cell.length_c   1.000
_cell.angle_alpha   90.00
_cell.angle_beta   90.00
_cell.angle_gamma   90.00
#
_symmetry.space_group_name_H-M   'P 1'
#
loop_
_entity.id
_entity.type
_entity.pdbx_description
1 polymer ?
#
loop_
_entity_poly.entity_id
_entity_poly.type
_entity_poly.pdbx_seq_one_letter_code
_entity_poly.pdbx_strand_id
1 'polypeptide(L)'
;MAMTPKDHGKRNRPYLTVLPLAEDLGLEVDISCDRDDPECVKDGVDNFDGDGNVLICWEHDALTDIIEELGDDDAPEYPEEDRPLSVDAPDEIGK
;
A
#
# COMPACT_ATOMS: atom_id res chain seq x y z
N MET A 1 6.05 -4.00 -1.97
CA MET A 1 4.94 -4.73 -2.62
C MET A 1 3.84 -3.74 -3.02
N ALA A 2 3.17 -3.99 -4.14
CA ALA A 2 2.00 -3.22 -4.57
C ALA A 2 0.98 -4.13 -5.28
N MET A 3 -0.29 -3.73 -5.27
CA MET A 3 -1.37 -4.48 -5.93
C MET A 3 -1.09 -4.71 -7.41
N THR A 4 -1.37 -5.93 -7.91
CA THR A 4 -1.26 -6.24 -9.33
C THR A 4 -2.13 -5.29 -10.17
N PRO A 5 -1.53 -4.53 -11.11
CA PRO A 5 -2.29 -3.71 -12.05
C PRO A 5 -3.16 -4.59 -12.96
N LYS A 6 -4.36 -4.11 -13.31
CA LYS A 6 -5.23 -4.75 -14.32
C LYS A 6 -5.00 -4.13 -15.69
N ASP A 7 -5.37 -4.88 -16.73
CA ASP A 7 -5.45 -4.36 -18.08
C ASP A 7 -6.30 -3.07 -18.12
N HIS A 8 -5.93 -2.17 -19.04
CA HIS A 8 -6.59 -0.87 -19.24
C HIS A 8 -6.44 0.14 -18.08
N GLY A 9 -5.43 -0.04 -17.23
CA GLY A 9 -5.00 0.97 -16.26
C GLY A 9 -5.76 0.97 -14.93
N LYS A 10 -6.71 0.03 -14.76
CA LYS A 10 -7.36 -0.18 -13.46
C LYS A 10 -6.34 -0.73 -12.48
N ARG A 11 -6.45 -0.35 -11.20
CA ARG A 11 -5.53 -0.80 -10.14
C ARG A 11 -4.05 -0.39 -10.32
N ASN A 12 -3.74 0.53 -11.25
CA ASN A 12 -2.35 0.98 -11.46
C ASN A 12 -1.80 1.88 -10.35
N ARG A 13 -2.66 2.60 -9.62
CA ARG A 13 -2.25 3.66 -8.69
C ARG A 13 -1.26 3.18 -7.62
N PRO A 14 -1.46 2.04 -6.94
CA PRO A 14 -0.51 1.60 -5.93
C PRO A 14 0.88 1.32 -6.50
N TYR A 15 0.96 0.61 -7.62
CA TYR A 15 2.22 0.38 -8.34
C TYR A 15 2.90 1.70 -8.74
N LEU A 16 2.17 2.61 -9.40
CA LEU A 16 2.71 3.90 -9.81
C LEU A 16 3.10 4.81 -8.64
N THR A 17 2.52 4.62 -7.46
CA THR A 17 2.85 5.39 -6.26
C THR A 17 4.23 5.00 -5.71
N VAL A 18 4.56 3.71 -5.72
CA VAL A 18 5.84 3.20 -5.19
C VAL A 18 6.95 3.11 -6.24
N LEU A 19 6.60 3.08 -7.53
CA LEU A 19 7.54 2.92 -8.63
C LEU A 19 8.71 3.93 -8.59
N PRO A 20 8.51 5.25 -8.41
CA PRO A 20 9.62 6.20 -8.39
C PRO A 20 10.61 5.95 -7.24
N LEU A 21 10.11 5.51 -6.08
CA LEU A 21 10.95 5.19 -4.93
C LEU A 21 11.73 3.89 -5.18
N ALA A 22 11.10 2.87 -5.77
CA ALA A 22 11.76 1.62 -6.11
C ALA A 22 12.88 1.85 -7.16
N GLU A 23 12.62 2.68 -8.17
CA GLU A 23 13.62 3.06 -9.18
C GLU A 23 14.83 3.78 -8.55
N ASP A 24 14.60 4.72 -7.62
CA ASP A 24 15.68 5.44 -6.93
C ASP A 24 16.55 4.51 -6.06
N LEU A 25 15.93 3.50 -5.45
CA LEU A 25 16.61 2.49 -4.63
C LEU A 25 17.20 1.33 -5.44
N GLY A 26 16.93 1.25 -6.75
CA GLY A 26 17.35 0.13 -7.59
C GLY A 26 16.66 -1.21 -7.24
N LEU A 27 15.41 -1.14 -6.77
CA LEU A 27 14.59 -2.29 -6.38
C LEU A 27 13.50 -2.57 -7.41
N GLU A 28 13.03 -3.81 -7.47
CA GLU A 28 11.82 -4.18 -8.20
C GLU A 28 10.59 -4.08 -7.28
N VAL A 29 9.46 -3.65 -7.84
CA VAL A 29 8.19 -3.68 -7.11
C VAL A 29 7.55 -5.04 -7.32
N ASP A 30 7.42 -5.81 -6.24
CA ASP A 30 6.61 -7.03 -6.26
C ASP A 30 5.12 -6.68 -6.46
N ILE A 31 4.56 -7.20 -7.55
CA ILE A 31 3.18 -7.02 -8.00
C ILE A 31 2.43 -8.36 -8.17
N SER A 32 2.87 -9.41 -7.46
CA SER A 32 2.33 -10.76 -7.63
C SER A 32 0.95 -11.00 -7.00
N CYS A 33 0.57 -10.20 -5.99
CA CYS A 33 -0.69 -10.36 -5.25
C CYS A 33 -1.84 -9.50 -5.82
N ASP A 34 -3.01 -10.11 -6.02
CA ASP A 34 -4.23 -9.41 -6.44
C ASP A 34 -4.87 -8.67 -5.25
N ARG A 35 -5.63 -7.60 -5.53
CA ARG A 35 -6.30 -6.75 -4.53
C ARG A 35 -6.94 -7.53 -3.39
N ASP A 36 -7.63 -8.60 -3.74
CA ASP A 36 -8.57 -9.32 -2.89
C ASP A 36 -7.91 -10.56 -2.23
N ASP A 37 -6.57 -10.58 -2.15
CA ASP A 37 -5.76 -11.69 -1.64
C ASP A 37 -4.76 -11.23 -0.55
N PRO A 38 -5.25 -10.98 0.69
CA PRO A 38 -4.40 -10.55 1.80
C PRO A 38 -3.44 -11.65 2.27
N GLU A 39 -3.82 -12.93 2.14
CA GLU A 39 -2.95 -14.07 2.49
C GLU A 39 -1.69 -14.08 1.62
N CYS A 40 -1.81 -13.79 0.31
CA CYS A 40 -0.64 -13.62 -0.56
C CYS A 40 0.31 -12.52 -0.07
N VAL A 41 -0.21 -11.42 0.45
CA VAL A 41 0.62 -10.33 1.00
C VAL A 41 1.35 -10.79 2.26
N LYS A 42 0.65 -11.46 3.17
CA LYS A 42 1.24 -12.05 4.37
C LYS A 42 2.35 -13.04 4.01
N ASP A 43 2.09 -13.95 3.07
CA ASP A 43 3.10 -14.89 2.58
C ASP A 43 4.32 -14.16 2.00
N GLY A 44 4.12 -13.08 1.26
CA GLY A 44 5.21 -12.25 0.74
C GLY A 44 6.04 -11.61 1.86
N VAL A 45 5.40 -11.15 2.94
CA VAL A 45 6.07 -10.58 4.12
C VAL A 45 6.81 -11.66 4.91
N ASP A 46 6.17 -12.80 5.18
CA ASP A 46 6.77 -13.91 5.94
C ASP A 46 7.98 -14.53 5.21
N ASN A 47 7.98 -14.50 3.87
CA ASN A 47 9.09 -14.97 3.03
C ASN A 47 10.16 -13.90 2.76
N PHE A 48 10.02 -12.68 3.28
CA PHE A 48 11.03 -11.63 3.10
C PHE A 48 12.25 -11.86 4.01
N ASP A 49 13.32 -12.40 3.43
CA ASP A 49 14.59 -12.66 4.14
C ASP A 49 15.61 -11.50 4.04
N GLY A 50 15.20 -10.34 3.50
CA GLY A 50 16.09 -9.20 3.29
C GLY A 50 16.33 -8.37 4.57
N ASP A 51 17.45 -7.65 4.60
CA ASP A 51 17.66 -6.62 5.62
C ASP A 51 16.77 -5.40 5.33
N GLY A 52 15.99 -4.94 6.32
CA GLY A 52 15.25 -3.68 6.23
C GLY A 52 13.74 -3.81 6.45
N ASN A 53 12.98 -2.95 5.78
CA ASN A 53 11.52 -2.84 5.92
C ASN A 53 10.81 -3.21 4.62
N VAL A 54 9.61 -3.79 4.74
CA VAL A 54 8.71 -3.99 3.60
C VAL A 54 7.75 -2.79 3.51
N LEU A 55 7.71 -2.14 2.35
CA LEU A 55 6.68 -1.14 2.01
C LEU A 55 5.54 -1.82 1.27
N ILE A 56 4.31 -1.73 1.78
CA ILE A 56 3.09 -2.25 1.15
C ILE A 56 2.24 -1.07 0.70
N CYS A 57 1.79 -1.07 -0.56
CA CYS A 57 0.90 -0.04 -1.10
C CYS A 57 -0.33 -0.67 -1.76
N TRP A 58 -1.52 -0.29 -1.27
CA TRP A 58 -2.77 -0.94 -1.64
C TRP A 58 -3.95 0.04 -1.78
N GLU A 59 -5.07 -0.46 -2.29
CA GLU A 59 -6.36 0.24 -2.26
C GLU A 59 -6.95 0.18 -0.84
N HIS A 60 -7.52 1.31 -0.37
CA HIS A 60 -8.01 1.46 1.00
C HIS A 60 -8.98 0.37 1.47
N ASP A 61 -9.94 -0.05 0.63
CA ASP A 61 -10.90 -1.10 0.97
C ASP A 61 -10.25 -2.44 1.38
N ALA A 62 -9.04 -2.72 0.89
CA ALA A 62 -8.33 -3.97 1.17
C ALA A 62 -7.15 -3.79 2.14
N LEU A 63 -6.89 -2.56 2.63
CA LEU A 63 -5.84 -2.34 3.62
C LEU A 63 -6.20 -2.92 4.98
N THR A 64 -7.46 -2.81 5.40
CA THR A 64 -7.94 -3.36 6.67
C THR A 64 -7.72 -4.88 6.70
N ASP A 65 -8.19 -5.60 5.68
CA ASP A 65 -8.00 -7.06 5.55
C ASP A 65 -6.52 -7.47 5.56
N ILE A 66 -5.64 -6.72 4.89
CA ILE A 66 -4.19 -6.99 4.91
C ILE A 66 -3.61 -6.81 6.32
N ILE A 67 -4.02 -5.76 7.03
CA ILE A 67 -3.48 -5.46 8.37
C ILE A 67 -3.92 -6.53 9.38
N GLU A 68 -5.19 -6.96 9.33
CA GLU A 68 -5.70 -8.06 10.14
C GLU A 68 -4.95 -9.37 9.86
N GLU A 69 -4.73 -9.69 8.58
CA GLU A 69 -4.02 -10.90 8.18
C GLU A 69 -2.54 -10.87 8.62
N LEU A 70 -1.91 -9.70 8.67
CA LEU A 70 -0.57 -9.52 9.23
C LEU A 70 -0.53 -9.63 10.77
N GLY A 71 -1.69 -9.75 11.43
CA GLY A 71 -1.83 -10.05 12.85
C GLY A 71 -2.13 -8.86 13.76
N ASP A 72 -2.61 -7.74 13.21
CA ASP A 72 -3.11 -6.61 14.00
C ASP A 72 -4.64 -6.66 14.13
N ASP A 73 -5.11 -7.12 15.29
CA ASP A 73 -6.53 -7.27 15.62
C ASP A 73 -7.28 -5.92 15.81
N ASP A 74 -6.57 -4.78 15.80
CA ASP A 74 -7.14 -3.42 15.90
C ASP A 74 -6.91 -2.63 14.60
N ALA A 75 -7.02 -3.31 13.46
CA ALA A 75 -6.86 -2.73 12.15
C ALA A 75 -7.83 -1.55 11.93
N PRO A 76 -7.36 -0.39 11.42
CA PRO A 76 -8.22 0.74 11.17
C PRO A 76 -9.21 0.43 10.03
N GLU A 77 -10.49 0.73 10.24
CA GLU A 77 -11.49 0.74 9.18
C GLU A 77 -11.35 2.01 8.34
N TYR A 78 -11.21 1.86 7.02
CA TYR A 78 -11.24 2.98 6.09
C TYR A 78 -12.68 3.31 5.66
N PRO A 79 -13.12 4.58 5.73
CA PRO A 79 -14.47 4.95 5.33
C PRO A 79 -14.67 4.81 3.81
N GLU A 80 -15.82 4.26 3.39
CA GLU A 80 -16.13 3.94 1.98
C GLU A 80 -16.44 5.16 1.07
N GLU A 81 -16.81 6.33 1.62
CA GLU A 81 -17.14 7.53 0.82
C GLU A 81 -16.42 8.81 1.30
N ASP A 82 -15.90 9.53 0.29
CA ASP A 82 -15.33 10.88 0.19
C ASP A 82 -14.66 11.53 1.42
N ARG A 83 -13.34 11.66 1.30
CA ARG A 83 -12.59 12.77 1.92
C ARG A 83 -12.99 14.08 1.23
N PRO A 84 -13.70 15.03 1.88
CA PRO A 84 -13.55 16.42 1.47
C PRO A 84 -12.09 16.77 1.73
N LEU A 85 -11.37 17.20 0.70
CA LEU A 85 -10.08 17.87 0.86
C LEU A 85 -10.31 19.18 1.65
N SER A 86 -10.36 19.10 2.98
CA SER A 86 -9.83 20.17 3.84
C SER A 86 -8.40 19.75 4.18
N VAL A 87 -7.43 20.04 3.31
CA VAL A 87 -6.48 21.15 3.49
C VAL A 87 -6.05 21.39 4.95
N ASP A 88 -5.49 20.38 5.61
CA ASP A 88 -4.43 20.66 6.59
C ASP A 88 -3.12 20.87 5.84
N ALA A 89 -3.03 22.02 5.16
CA ALA A 89 -1.74 22.62 4.92
C ALA A 89 -1.17 23.00 6.30
N PRO A 90 0.06 22.62 6.66
CA PRO A 90 0.67 23.19 7.85
C PRO A 90 0.87 24.69 7.60
N ASP A 91 -0.02 25.50 8.18
CA ASP A 91 0.34 26.84 8.62
C ASP A 91 1.49 26.70 9.64
N GLU A 92 2.28 27.76 9.77
CA GLU A 92 3.52 27.89 10.57
C GLU A 92 4.84 27.80 9.78
N ILE A 93 4.97 28.61 8.72
CA ILE A 93 6.24 29.32 8.47
C ILE A 93 6.15 30.65 9.22
N GLY A 94 7.07 30.85 10.15
CA GLY A 94 6.99 31.87 11.18
C GLY A 94 7.00 33.33 10.75
N LYS A 95 6.75 34.16 11.76
CA LYS A 95 7.27 35.51 11.93
C LYS A 95 7.70 35.71 13.37
#